data_AF-A0A6A0GVQ2-F1
#
_entry.id   AF-A0A6A0GVQ2-F1
#
_cell.length_a   1.000
_cell.length_b   1.000
_cell.length_c   1.000
_cell.angle_alpha   90.00
_cell.angle_beta   90.00
_cell.angle_gamma   90.00
#
_symmetry.space_group_name_H-M   'P 1'
#
loop_
_entity.id
_entity.type
_entity.pdbx_description
1 polymer ?
#
loop_
_entity_poly.entity_id
_entity_poly.type
_entity_poly.pdbx_seq_one_letter_code
_entity_poly.pdbx_strand_id
1 'polypeptide(L)'
;YGLCGEPRGRVQVVPHRHVGRPDGGVQGGHPECEKYYNFTELACQLNEAEEDVAPTDSRHRPDQRLMENGLWDEANTEKVRLEEKQRAVRRHRENEAALAAERGEEYPSYEATWFQKTSDELTKGIMYTYKGGYWEAKEKQDWSACPDIF
;
A
#
# COMPACT_ATOMS: atom_id res chain seq x y z
N TYR A 1 -1.25 27.34 -25.51
CA TYR A 1 -0.11 26.58 -24.96
C TYR A 1 -0.61 25.21 -24.57
N GLY A 2 0.12 24.15 -24.85
CA GLY A 2 -0.21 22.78 -24.44
C GLY A 2 0.89 22.21 -23.56
N LEU A 3 0.52 21.33 -22.62
CA LEU A 3 1.48 20.51 -21.90
C LEU A 3 1.87 19.35 -22.81
N CYS A 4 3.15 19.23 -23.13
CA CYS A 4 3.72 18.10 -23.86
C CYS A 4 4.91 17.57 -23.08
N GLY A 5 4.95 16.25 -22.90
CA GLY A 5 6.02 15.58 -22.19
C GLY A 5 5.73 14.09 -22.11
N GLU A 6 6.78 13.29 -22.09
CA GLU A 6 6.64 11.88 -21.76
C GLU A 6 6.41 11.74 -20.24
N PRO A 7 5.58 10.77 -19.78
CA PRO A 7 5.32 10.56 -18.35
C PRO A 7 6.58 10.31 -17.50
N ARG A 8 7.69 9.90 -18.14
CA ARG A 8 9.01 9.66 -17.52
C ARG A 8 10.03 10.76 -17.81
N GLY A 9 9.64 11.79 -18.54
CA GLY A 9 10.51 12.88 -18.99
C GLY A 9 10.11 14.22 -18.39
N ARG A 10 10.82 15.28 -18.78
CA ARG A 10 10.50 16.65 -18.39
C ARG A 10 9.23 17.10 -19.11
N VAL A 11 8.18 17.45 -18.35
CA VAL A 11 6.99 18.13 -18.91
C VAL A 11 7.38 19.55 -19.29
N GLN A 12 7.14 19.93 -20.53
CA GLN A 12 7.41 21.28 -21.03
C GLN A 12 6.12 21.95 -21.49
N VAL A 13 6.02 23.25 -21.23
CA VAL A 13 4.98 24.08 -21.81
C VAL A 13 5.44 24.49 -23.20
N VAL A 14 4.82 23.93 -24.24
CA VAL A 14 5.18 24.24 -25.64
C VAL A 14 4.09 25.07 -26.33
N PRO A 15 4.46 26.11 -27.09
CA PRO A 15 3.53 26.78 -27.99
C PRO A 15 3.15 25.84 -29.14
N HIS A 16 1.94 26.01 -29.69
CA HIS A 16 1.23 25.01 -30.53
C HIS A 16 1.89 24.61 -31.86
N ARG A 17 3.10 25.10 -32.17
CA ARG A 17 3.82 24.81 -33.42
C ARG A 17 5.31 24.61 -33.17
N HIS A 18 5.70 23.45 -32.63
CA HIS A 18 6.97 22.80 -32.92
C HIS A 18 6.98 21.42 -32.26
N VAL A 19 6.73 20.37 -33.05
CA VAL A 19 7.04 19.00 -32.65
C VAL A 19 8.48 18.73 -33.11
N GLY A 20 9.44 19.11 -32.28
CA GLY A 20 10.84 18.74 -32.42
C GLY A 20 11.18 17.73 -31.32
N ARG A 21 11.84 16.62 -31.67
CA ARG A 21 12.33 15.63 -30.70
C ARG A 21 13.34 16.29 -29.76
N PRO A 22 13.22 16.15 -28.43
CA PRO A 22 14.32 16.50 -27.54
C PRO A 22 15.25 15.30 -27.39
N ASP A 23 16.52 15.51 -27.76
CA ASP A 23 17.65 14.70 -27.33
C ASP A 23 17.90 14.87 -25.82
N GLY A 24 18.29 13.79 -25.15
CA GLY A 24 18.89 13.81 -23.80
C GLY A 24 17.94 13.41 -22.67
N GLY A 25 17.96 12.13 -22.32
CA GLY A 25 17.24 11.57 -21.18
C GLY A 25 17.74 12.09 -19.83
N VAL A 26 16.81 12.18 -18.86
CA VAL A 26 17.12 12.53 -17.47
C VAL A 26 17.87 11.36 -16.83
N GLN A 27 19.15 11.55 -16.52
CA GLN A 27 19.89 10.66 -15.62
C GLN A 27 19.43 10.95 -14.19
N GLY A 28 18.39 10.24 -13.74
CA GLY A 28 17.83 10.36 -12.39
C GLY A 28 17.74 9.02 -11.65
N GLY A 29 18.49 8.01 -12.11
CA GLY A 29 18.58 6.72 -11.43
C GLY A 29 19.79 6.69 -10.50
N HIS A 30 19.63 6.13 -9.31
CA HIS A 30 20.77 5.75 -8.46
C HIS A 30 21.74 4.90 -9.31
N PRO A 31 23.07 5.13 -9.26
CA PRO A 31 24.03 4.51 -10.18
C PRO A 31 24.08 2.97 -10.13
N GLU A 32 23.40 2.36 -9.15
CA GLU A 32 23.26 0.91 -9.01
C GLU A 32 21.81 0.41 -9.03
N CYS A 33 20.83 1.22 -9.48
CA CYS A 33 19.42 0.85 -9.45
C CYS A 33 19.13 -0.47 -10.19
N GLU A 34 19.92 -0.82 -11.21
CA GLU A 34 19.84 -2.09 -11.94
C GLU A 34 19.97 -3.33 -11.02
N LYS A 35 20.67 -3.21 -9.90
CA LYS A 35 20.82 -4.27 -8.90
C LYS A 35 19.64 -4.35 -7.92
N TYR A 36 18.84 -3.29 -7.84
CA TYR A 36 17.75 -3.12 -6.87
C TYR A 36 16.43 -2.81 -7.60
N TYR A 37 16.02 -3.71 -8.49
CA TYR A 37 14.72 -3.64 -9.20
C TYR A 37 14.49 -2.36 -10.03
N ASN A 38 15.55 -1.63 -10.38
CA ASN A 38 15.48 -0.31 -11.01
C ASN A 38 14.68 0.71 -10.20
N PHE A 39 14.70 0.57 -8.87
CA PHE A 39 14.02 1.51 -7.99
C PHE A 39 14.66 2.91 -8.07
N THR A 40 13.79 3.91 -7.97
CA THR A 40 14.21 5.28 -7.69
C THR A 40 14.73 5.36 -6.25
N GLU A 41 15.53 6.37 -5.95
CA GLU A 41 16.00 6.60 -4.58
C GLU A 41 14.84 6.72 -3.58
N LEU A 42 13.77 7.44 -3.97
CA LEU A 42 12.54 7.52 -3.17
C LEU A 42 11.93 6.14 -2.89
N ALA A 43 11.86 5.26 -3.90
CA ALA A 43 11.29 3.93 -3.73
C ALA A 43 12.13 3.05 -2.79
N CYS A 44 13.45 3.19 -2.79
CA CYS A 44 14.32 2.52 -1.82
C CYS A 44 14.04 2.97 -0.38
N GLN A 45 13.81 4.28 -0.17
CA GLN A 45 13.58 4.87 1.16
C GLN A 45 12.21 4.48 1.77
N LEU A 46 11.23 4.09 0.95
CA LEU A 46 9.87 3.79 1.44
C LEU A 46 9.83 2.63 2.46
N ASN A 47 10.74 1.65 2.34
CA ASN A 47 10.76 0.47 3.22
C ASN A 47 11.93 0.43 4.21
N GLU A 48 12.67 1.54 4.34
CA GLU A 48 13.65 1.71 5.42
C GLU A 48 12.96 1.61 6.77
N ALA A 49 13.64 1.01 7.75
CA ALA A 49 13.08 0.82 9.08
C ALA A 49 12.80 2.17 9.75
N GLU A 50 11.60 2.31 10.30
CA GLU A 50 11.17 3.48 11.06
C GLU A 50 10.70 2.96 12.43
N GLU A 51 11.13 3.64 13.49
CA GLU A 51 10.62 3.38 14.84
C GLU A 51 9.19 3.94 14.96
N ASP A 52 8.47 3.53 16.00
CA ASP A 52 7.21 4.17 16.39
C ASP A 52 6.07 4.09 15.33
N VAL A 53 6.11 3.11 14.43
CA VAL A 53 5.03 2.85 13.45
C VAL A 53 4.10 1.73 13.91
N ALA A 54 2.91 1.66 13.32
CA ALA A 54 1.92 0.64 13.67
C ALA A 54 2.46 -0.77 13.41
N PRO A 55 2.08 -1.78 14.21
CA PRO A 55 2.48 -3.17 14.00
C PRO A 55 1.97 -3.74 12.66
N THR A 56 0.99 -3.09 12.03
CA THR A 56 0.45 -3.44 10.70
C THR A 56 1.17 -2.74 9.54
N ASP A 57 2.20 -1.94 9.81
CA ASP A 57 2.95 -1.20 8.78
C ASP A 57 3.71 -2.16 7.85
N SER A 58 3.78 -1.81 6.56
CA SER A 58 4.45 -2.64 5.54
C SER A 58 5.93 -2.88 5.85
N ARG A 59 6.61 -1.99 6.57
CA ARG A 59 8.02 -2.15 6.96
C ARG A 59 8.27 -3.34 7.88
N HIS A 60 7.24 -3.78 8.59
CA HIS A 60 7.25 -4.94 9.48
C HIS A 60 6.84 -6.23 8.79
N ARG A 61 6.50 -6.18 7.50
CA ARG A 61 6.07 -7.35 6.74
C ARG A 61 7.25 -8.33 6.59
N PRO A 62 7.20 -9.53 7.20
CA PRO A 62 8.39 -10.36 7.39
C PRO A 62 8.88 -11.02 6.09
N ASP A 63 7.99 -11.45 5.19
CA ASP A 63 8.36 -12.00 3.88
C ASP A 63 9.10 -10.97 3.02
N GLN A 64 8.62 -9.72 3.00
CA GLN A 64 9.26 -8.62 2.29
C GLN A 64 10.65 -8.30 2.87
N ARG A 65 10.80 -8.30 4.21
CA ARG A 65 12.10 -8.05 4.84
C ARG A 65 13.11 -9.15 4.58
N LEU A 66 12.68 -10.42 4.63
CA LEU A 66 13.53 -11.57 4.29
C LEU A 66 13.99 -11.49 2.83
N MET A 67 13.10 -11.09 1.93
CA MET A 67 13.41 -10.87 0.52
C MET A 67 14.48 -9.78 0.32
N GLU A 68 14.34 -8.65 1.00
CA GLU A 68 15.32 -7.55 0.96
C GLU A 68 16.70 -7.96 1.50
N ASN A 69 16.73 -8.87 2.48
CA ASN A 69 17.96 -9.46 3.01
C ASN A 69 18.55 -10.59 2.13
N GLY A 70 17.91 -10.92 1.01
CA GLY A 70 18.34 -11.99 0.09
C GLY A 70 18.03 -13.41 0.57
N LEU A 71 17.21 -13.57 1.62
CA LEU A 71 16.80 -14.86 2.17
C LEU A 71 15.53 -15.37 1.45
N TRP A 72 15.69 -15.76 0.19
CA TRP A 72 14.57 -16.10 -0.72
C TRP A 72 13.69 -17.27 -0.25
N ASP A 73 14.29 -18.34 0.24
CA ASP A 73 13.54 -19.55 0.66
C ASP A 73 12.70 -19.27 1.91
N GLU A 74 13.27 -18.53 2.88
CA GLU A 74 12.57 -18.09 4.08
C GLU A 74 11.45 -17.11 3.73
N ALA A 75 11.71 -16.14 2.84
CA ALA A 75 10.72 -15.20 2.35
C ALA A 75 9.51 -15.90 1.70
N ASN A 76 9.76 -16.92 0.88
CA ASN A 76 8.69 -17.70 0.25
C ASN A 76 7.86 -18.48 1.28
N THR A 77 8.52 -19.08 2.27
CA THR A 77 7.84 -19.80 3.37
C THR A 77 6.95 -18.85 4.16
N GLU A 78 7.49 -17.68 4.50
CA GLU A 78 6.78 -16.66 5.27
C GLU A 78 5.61 -16.05 4.49
N LYS A 79 5.78 -15.83 3.19
CA LYS A 79 4.70 -15.40 2.29
C LYS A 79 3.53 -16.38 2.31
N VAL A 80 3.80 -17.68 2.21
CA VAL A 80 2.75 -18.72 2.26
C VAL A 80 2.02 -18.66 3.60
N ARG A 81 2.75 -18.58 4.72
CA ARG A 81 2.19 -18.46 6.07
C ARG A 81 1.25 -17.26 6.18
N LEU A 82 1.66 -16.10 5.69
CA LEU A 82 0.86 -14.86 5.70
C LEU A 82 -0.41 -14.99 4.86
N GLU A 83 -0.30 -15.48 3.63
CA GLU A 83 -1.46 -15.67 2.74
C GLU A 83 -2.46 -16.69 3.31
N GLU A 84 -1.97 -17.76 3.94
CA GLU A 84 -2.81 -18.77 4.59
C GLU A 84 -3.51 -18.20 5.83
N LYS A 85 -2.81 -17.43 6.68
CA LYS A 85 -3.40 -16.69 7.82
C LYS A 85 -4.54 -15.80 7.32
N GLN A 86 -4.30 -15.00 6.28
CA GLN A 86 -5.32 -14.12 5.70
C GLN A 86 -6.50 -14.89 5.09
N ARG A 87 -6.25 -15.98 4.36
CA ARG A 87 -7.32 -16.84 3.82
C ARG A 87 -8.15 -17.49 4.91
N ALA A 88 -7.52 -17.93 6.00
CA ALA A 88 -8.23 -18.54 7.14
C ALA A 88 -9.17 -17.52 7.81
N VAL A 89 -8.69 -16.31 8.09
CA VAL A 89 -9.50 -15.22 8.65
C VAL A 89 -10.68 -14.87 7.74
N ARG A 90 -10.44 -14.78 6.42
CA ARG A 90 -11.52 -14.52 5.45
C ARG A 90 -12.58 -15.62 5.46
N ARG A 91 -12.18 -16.90 5.40
CA ARG A 91 -13.11 -18.05 5.44
C ARG A 91 -13.92 -18.08 6.72
N HIS A 92 -13.32 -17.75 7.86
CA HIS A 92 -14.02 -17.66 9.14
C HIS A 92 -15.14 -16.62 9.08
N ARG A 93 -14.83 -15.39 8.64
CA ARG A 93 -15.80 -14.31 8.52
C ARG A 93 -16.92 -14.62 7.52
N GLU A 94 -16.58 -15.23 6.39
CA GLU A 94 -17.56 -15.68 5.39
C GLU A 94 -18.52 -16.73 5.96
N ASN A 95 -18.00 -17.69 6.74
CA ASN A 95 -18.82 -18.70 7.40
C ASN A 95 -19.72 -18.08 8.48
N GLU A 96 -19.19 -17.18 9.32
CA GLU A 96 -19.99 -16.47 10.32
C GLU A 96 -21.10 -15.63 9.68
N ALA A 97 -20.80 -14.94 8.58
CA ALA A 97 -21.78 -14.19 7.81
C ALA A 97 -22.87 -15.09 7.20
N ALA A 98 -22.49 -16.26 6.66
CA ALA A 98 -23.44 -17.23 6.13
C ALA A 98 -24.37 -17.78 7.23
N LEU A 99 -23.82 -18.15 8.38
CA LEU A 99 -24.58 -18.64 9.53
C LEU A 99 -25.51 -17.56 10.11
N ALA A 100 -25.08 -16.30 10.15
CA ALA A 100 -25.95 -15.18 10.55
C ALA A 100 -27.10 -14.98 9.56
N ALA A 101 -26.82 -15.04 8.25
CA ALA A 101 -27.85 -14.96 7.21
C ALA A 101 -28.89 -16.08 7.31
N GLU A 102 -28.47 -17.32 7.62
CA GLU A 102 -29.38 -18.45 7.87
C GLU A 102 -30.29 -18.21 9.10
N ARG A 103 -29.79 -17.52 10.13
CA ARG A 103 -30.58 -17.12 11.31
C ARG A 103 -31.41 -15.86 11.10
N GLY A 104 -31.28 -15.18 9.96
CA GLY A 104 -31.90 -13.88 9.70
C GLY A 104 -31.29 -12.73 10.52
N GLU A 105 -30.06 -12.91 11.01
CA GLU A 105 -29.30 -11.91 11.77
C GLU A 105 -28.42 -11.07 10.84
N GLU A 106 -28.22 -9.80 11.18
CA GLU A 106 -27.27 -8.94 10.48
C GLU A 106 -25.84 -9.25 10.93
N TYR A 107 -24.93 -9.44 9.95
CA TYR A 107 -23.51 -9.64 10.23
C TYR A 107 -22.72 -8.38 9.86
N PRO A 108 -21.96 -7.79 10.81
CA PRO A 108 -21.22 -6.58 10.52
C PRO A 108 -20.15 -6.84 9.45
N SER A 109 -20.12 -5.97 8.43
CA SER A 109 -19.03 -5.97 7.45
C SER A 109 -17.69 -5.69 8.14
N TYR A 110 -16.61 -6.25 7.62
CA TYR A 110 -15.27 -5.86 8.07
C TYR A 110 -15.03 -4.38 7.78
N GLU A 111 -14.61 -3.63 8.80
CA GLU A 111 -14.26 -2.22 8.73
C GLU A 111 -12.77 -2.00 8.94
N ALA A 112 -12.19 -1.05 8.21
CA ALA A 112 -10.79 -0.67 8.40
C ALA A 112 -10.60 0.14 9.69
N THR A 113 -9.45 -0.04 10.35
CA THR A 113 -9.16 0.60 11.63
C THR A 113 -9.12 2.13 11.53
N TRP A 114 -8.50 2.69 10.48
CA TRP A 114 -8.20 4.13 10.37
C TRP A 114 -9.03 4.88 9.31
N PHE A 115 -9.82 4.15 8.51
CA PHE A 115 -10.62 4.70 7.43
C PHE A 115 -12.05 4.19 7.51
N GLN A 116 -12.99 4.99 7.03
CA GLN A 116 -14.38 4.57 6.89
C GLN A 116 -14.80 4.60 5.42
N LYS A 117 -15.69 3.69 5.04
CA LYS A 117 -16.27 3.64 3.70
C LYS A 117 -17.37 4.71 3.60
N THR A 118 -17.27 5.57 2.60
CA THR A 118 -18.24 6.64 2.31
C THR A 118 -18.67 6.60 0.84
N SER A 119 -19.72 7.34 0.49
CA SER A 119 -20.18 7.52 -0.88
C SER A 119 -19.86 8.94 -1.34
N ASP A 120 -19.28 9.06 -2.53
CA ASP A 120 -19.14 10.35 -3.20
C ASP A 120 -20.52 10.87 -3.65
N GLU A 121 -20.88 12.08 -3.25
CA GLU A 121 -22.17 12.68 -3.56
C GLU A 121 -22.41 12.88 -5.06
N LEU A 122 -21.34 13.18 -5.82
CA LEU A 122 -21.38 13.50 -7.24
C LEU A 122 -21.30 12.23 -8.10
N THR A 123 -20.33 11.35 -7.81
CA THR A 123 -20.08 10.17 -8.66
C THR A 123 -20.83 8.93 -8.20
N LYS A 124 -21.41 8.95 -6.99
CA LYS A 124 -21.95 7.77 -6.28
C LYS A 124 -20.94 6.62 -6.12
N GLY A 125 -19.65 6.90 -6.32
CA GLY A 125 -18.57 5.96 -6.13
C GLY A 125 -18.31 5.65 -4.66
N ILE A 126 -17.71 4.50 -4.40
CA ILE A 126 -17.18 4.15 -3.08
C ILE A 126 -15.90 4.96 -2.84
N MET A 127 -15.85 5.68 -1.72
CA MET A 127 -14.68 6.42 -1.25
C MET A 127 -14.29 5.90 0.13
N TYR A 128 -13.02 6.05 0.49
CA TYR A 128 -12.55 5.81 1.86
C TYR A 128 -12.01 7.11 2.43
N THR A 129 -12.60 7.58 3.53
CA THR A 129 -12.18 8.82 4.20
C THR A 129 -11.45 8.47 5.49
N TYR A 130 -10.37 9.21 5.77
CA TYR A 130 -9.67 9.11 7.04
C TYR A 130 -10.61 9.53 8.16
N LYS A 131 -10.82 8.66 9.16
CA LYS A 131 -11.74 8.93 10.27
C LYS A 131 -11.05 9.45 11.54
N GLY A 132 -9.72 9.60 11.51
CA GLY A 132 -8.92 9.90 12.70
C GLY A 132 -8.38 8.66 13.40
N GLY A 133 -7.57 8.87 14.42
CA GLY A 133 -7.08 7.84 15.34
C GLY A 133 -5.66 7.34 15.06
N TYR A 134 -5.19 7.35 13.82
CA TYR A 134 -3.85 6.83 13.50
C TYR A 134 -2.75 7.72 14.07
N TRP A 135 -2.83 9.02 13.84
CA TRP A 135 -1.80 9.96 14.30
C TRP A 135 -1.82 10.10 15.82
N GLU A 136 -3.00 10.05 16.43
CA GLU A 136 -3.17 10.07 17.88
C GLU A 136 -2.65 8.78 18.54
N ALA A 137 -2.86 7.63 17.89
CA ALA A 137 -2.26 6.35 18.30
C ALA A 137 -0.73 6.40 18.15
N LYS A 138 -0.21 6.95 17.05
CA LYS A 138 1.23 7.12 16.82
C LYS A 138 1.86 8.03 17.88
N GLU A 139 1.24 9.16 18.20
CA GLU A 139 1.76 10.07 19.23
C GLU A 139 1.83 9.41 20.62
N LYS A 140 0.83 8.57 20.94
CA LYS A 140 0.74 7.87 22.23
C LYS A 140 1.47 6.52 22.26
N GLN A 141 1.95 6.06 21.11
CA GLN A 141 2.43 4.68 20.91
C GLN A 141 1.41 3.63 21.39
N ASP A 142 0.12 3.88 21.15
CA ASP A 142 -0.97 2.98 21.52
C ASP A 142 -1.58 2.32 20.27
N TRP A 143 -1.17 1.08 20.04
CA TRP A 143 -1.59 0.28 18.89
C TRP A 143 -2.69 -0.73 19.22
N SER A 144 -3.43 -0.56 20.32
CA SER A 144 -4.45 -1.53 20.74
C SER A 144 -5.57 -1.75 19.70
N ALA A 145 -5.79 -0.78 18.82
CA ALA A 145 -6.78 -0.86 17.73
C ALA A 145 -6.27 -1.63 16.50
N CYS A 146 -4.97 -1.93 16.42
CA CYS A 146 -4.38 -2.65 15.30
C CYS A 146 -4.62 -4.17 15.44
N PRO A 147 -5.14 -4.83 14.39
CA PRO A 147 -5.21 -6.29 14.37
C PRO A 147 -3.82 -6.91 14.16
N ASP A 148 -3.64 -8.13 14.63
CA ASP A 148 -2.48 -8.96 14.29
C ASP A 148 -2.63 -9.56 12.88
N ILE A 149 -1.84 -9.07 11.92
CA ILE A 149 -1.93 -9.46 10.50
C ILE A 149 -0.69 -10.15 9.96
N PHE A 150 0.39 -10.24 10.75
CA PHE A 150 1.61 -10.95 10.36
C PHE A 150 1.66 -12.32 11.04
#